data_AF-A0AAD5KXE2-F1
#
_entry.id   AF-A0AAD5KXE2-F1
#
_cell.length_a   1.000
_cell.length_b   1.000
_cell.length_c   1.000
_cell.angle_alpha   90.00
_cell.angle_beta   90.00
_cell.angle_gamma   90.00
#
_symmetry.space_group_name_H-M   'P 1'
#
loop_
_entity.id
_entity.type
_entity.pdbx_description
1 polymer ?
#
loop_
_entity_poly.entity_id
_entity_poly.type
_entity_poly.pdbx_seq_one_letter_code
_entity_poly.pdbx_strand_id
1 'polypeptide(L)'
;MWHVLSLDSKRDCPDAMPLRNESRPLVYAAFGRKLESGYLEHVFTLLERAGYVRGSISSNWNVLWSYEYPFRVLKDHLMNLQQHQKVNHFPGSGFITNKVNLATSGLPHVPVAFKIPEQKAELISYAEKNPESLFVQKSNNHRGIKIQPLAKLDLKTPGTFVQEYVRKPLLIDGHKFDIGVYIIISSIAPLRVYAYNGDILFRFCPEKYHPFDENKVDKYVIGDDYLPIWNISSLKPYYSNLGFGMKESFNAYLHSTGKDPKIIWHQIDEALRSMLLRRELSLVSASAKFASSRNFFEMMRVDFVVDEDLNVFIMEANMSPNLSSQHFPPNRLLYEQVIFNVLKLIGIISSGDKNSIGNYDELLSQPEVAHKDLAVFPERCLAARCADCSKLECKLCKPCLTDSLKSVLVEAFREHTRRHLCRRIVPPSLLPEEIEHGVNVEGLTEINQLMHQWFHGKCLLESSWC
;
A
#
# COMPACT_ATOMS: atom_id res chain seq x y z
N MET A 1 -52.25 58.81 -17.69
CA MET A 1 -53.61 58.23 -17.66
C MET A 1 -53.67 57.18 -18.75
N TRP A 2 -53.30 55.94 -18.45
CA TRP A 2 -53.47 54.81 -19.35
C TRP A 2 -54.11 53.70 -18.54
N HIS A 3 -55.33 53.35 -18.98
CA HIS A 3 -56.28 52.50 -18.30
C HIS A 3 -55.81 51.05 -18.23
N VAL A 4 -56.05 50.47 -17.05
CA VAL A 4 -56.01 49.05 -16.74
C VAL A 4 -57.15 48.35 -17.48
N LEU A 5 -56.85 47.25 -18.18
CA LEU A 5 -57.81 46.21 -18.51
C LEU A 5 -57.30 44.88 -17.94
N SER A 6 -58.05 44.40 -16.96
CA SER A 6 -57.99 43.08 -16.36
C SER A 6 -58.42 42.01 -17.36
N LEU A 7 -57.66 40.92 -17.43
CA LEU A 7 -58.14 39.61 -17.88
C LEU A 7 -57.59 38.55 -16.92
N ASP A 8 -58.46 38.12 -16.01
CA ASP A 8 -58.35 36.88 -15.26
C ASP A 8 -58.35 35.69 -16.23
N SER A 9 -57.30 34.87 -16.20
CA SER A 9 -57.44 33.44 -16.51
C SER A 9 -56.68 32.65 -15.46
N LYS A 10 -57.43 32.05 -14.53
CA LYS A 10 -56.97 30.97 -13.67
C LYS A 10 -56.33 29.88 -14.54
N ARG A 11 -55.03 29.69 -14.39
CA ARG A 11 -54.36 28.43 -14.74
C ARG A 11 -53.92 27.81 -13.44
N ASP A 12 -54.55 26.69 -13.12
CA ASP A 12 -54.20 25.81 -12.03
C ASP A 12 -52.70 25.45 -12.15
N CYS A 13 -51.91 25.89 -11.17
CA CYS A 13 -50.57 25.34 -10.97
C CYS A 13 -50.76 23.88 -10.52
N PRO A 14 -50.22 22.88 -11.23
CA PRO A 14 -50.15 21.55 -10.67
C PRO A 14 -49.27 21.61 -9.42
N ASP A 15 -49.77 21.02 -8.33
CA ASP A 15 -49.12 20.91 -7.03
C ASP A 15 -47.62 20.69 -7.17
N ALA A 16 -46.85 21.51 -6.45
CA ALA A 16 -45.43 21.32 -6.28
C ALA A 16 -45.17 19.88 -5.83
N MET A 17 -44.62 19.05 -6.73
CA MET A 17 -44.09 17.74 -6.36
C MET A 17 -43.11 17.94 -5.20
N PRO A 18 -43.17 17.13 -4.14
CA PRO A 18 -42.22 17.26 -3.06
C PRO A 18 -40.82 16.99 -3.62
N LEU A 19 -39.92 17.98 -3.51
CA LEU A 19 -38.48 17.81 -3.61
C LEU A 19 -38.04 16.87 -2.47
N ARG A 20 -38.20 15.56 -2.66
CA ARG A 20 -37.49 14.53 -1.89
C ARG A 20 -36.42 13.95 -2.77
N ASN A 21 -35.31 14.68 -2.89
CA ASN A 21 -34.04 14.07 -3.25
C ASN A 21 -33.27 13.83 -1.95
N GLU A 22 -33.75 12.88 -1.15
CA GLU A 22 -32.97 12.35 -0.02
C GLU A 22 -31.83 11.54 -0.64
N SER A 23 -30.66 12.16 -0.75
CA SER A 23 -29.42 11.50 -1.11
C SER A 23 -29.26 10.24 -0.27
N ARG A 24 -29.20 9.06 -0.91
CA ARG A 24 -29.00 7.80 -0.20
C ARG A 24 -27.75 7.92 0.70
N PRO A 25 -27.82 7.53 1.98
CA PRO A 25 -26.68 7.66 2.87
C PRO A 25 -25.53 6.79 2.36
N LEU A 26 -24.30 7.30 2.47
CA LEU A 26 -23.10 6.49 2.23
C LEU A 26 -22.97 5.48 3.36
N VAL A 27 -22.91 4.18 3.05
CA VAL A 27 -22.91 3.13 4.05
C VAL A 27 -21.58 2.38 4.03
N TYR A 28 -20.98 2.18 5.20
CA TYR A 28 -19.84 1.28 5.37
C TYR A 28 -20.23 0.06 6.21
N ALA A 29 -19.74 -1.11 5.83
CA ALA A 29 -19.82 -2.34 6.58
C ALA A 29 -18.45 -2.74 7.11
N ALA A 30 -18.40 -3.44 8.25
CA ALA A 30 -17.18 -3.93 8.84
C ALA A 30 -17.24 -5.44 9.07
N PHE A 31 -16.12 -6.14 8.84
CA PHE A 31 -16.01 -7.59 9.07
C PHE A 31 -14.74 -7.93 9.85
N GLY A 32 -14.86 -8.74 10.89
CA GLY A 32 -13.73 -9.22 11.67
C GLY A 32 -14.17 -9.77 13.03
N ARG A 33 -13.29 -10.52 13.67
CA ARG A 33 -13.52 -10.99 15.05
C ARG A 33 -13.29 -9.86 16.04
N LYS A 34 -14.07 -9.86 17.11
CA LYS A 34 -13.91 -8.96 18.26
C LYS A 34 -13.82 -7.47 17.90
N LEU A 35 -14.63 -7.01 16.94
CA LEU A 35 -14.63 -5.60 16.50
C LEU A 35 -14.87 -4.62 17.65
N GLU A 36 -15.54 -5.07 18.71
CA GLU A 36 -15.78 -4.33 19.95
C GLU A 36 -14.52 -3.97 20.74
N SER A 37 -13.39 -4.63 20.48
CA SER A 37 -12.11 -4.32 21.16
C SER A 37 -11.45 -3.01 20.71
N GLY A 38 -11.97 -2.37 19.66
CA GLY A 38 -11.53 -1.04 19.24
C GLY A 38 -10.32 -1.00 18.30
N TYR A 39 -9.80 -2.14 17.82
CA TYR A 39 -8.64 -2.13 16.91
C TYR A 39 -8.90 -1.47 15.53
N LEU A 40 -10.17 -1.24 15.16
CA LEU A 40 -10.57 -0.48 13.96
C LEU A 40 -11.19 0.89 14.29
N GLU A 41 -11.06 1.37 15.53
CA GLU A 41 -11.71 2.62 15.97
C GLU A 41 -11.34 3.82 15.07
N HIS A 42 -10.07 3.94 14.67
CA HIS A 42 -9.62 5.02 13.78
C HIS A 42 -10.23 4.94 12.38
N VAL A 43 -10.45 3.72 11.87
CA VAL A 43 -11.09 3.50 10.57
C VAL A 43 -12.55 3.96 10.63
N PHE A 44 -13.28 3.53 11.66
CA PHE A 44 -14.69 3.88 11.85
C PHE A 44 -14.84 5.38 12.03
N THR A 45 -14.02 5.98 12.90
CA THR A 45 -14.02 7.42 13.15
C THR A 45 -13.81 8.23 11.87
N LEU A 46 -12.88 7.82 10.99
CA LEU A 46 -12.61 8.55 9.75
C LEU A 46 -13.71 8.39 8.70
N LEU A 47 -14.31 7.19 8.58
CA LEU A 47 -15.46 6.97 7.69
C LEU A 47 -16.68 7.78 8.16
N GLU A 48 -16.97 7.77 9.46
CA GLU A 48 -18.07 8.55 10.05
C GLU A 48 -17.84 10.06 9.88
N ARG A 49 -16.61 10.55 10.10
CA ARG A 49 -16.24 11.96 9.81
C ARG A 49 -16.38 12.33 8.34
N ALA A 50 -16.25 11.35 7.43
CA ALA A 50 -16.46 11.51 6.00
C ALA A 50 -17.94 11.42 5.59
N GLY A 51 -18.87 11.24 6.54
CA GLY A 51 -20.31 11.19 6.28
C GLY A 51 -20.85 9.78 6.01
N TYR A 52 -20.05 8.73 6.19
CA TYR A 52 -20.55 7.36 6.12
C TYR A 52 -21.29 6.98 7.39
N VAL A 53 -22.36 6.19 7.24
CA VAL A 53 -23.06 5.55 8.36
C VAL A 53 -22.73 4.07 8.41
N ARG A 54 -22.64 3.50 9.60
CA ARG A 54 -22.36 2.09 9.79
C ARG A 54 -23.59 1.25 9.43
N GLY A 55 -23.42 0.29 8.53
CA GLY A 55 -24.44 -0.68 8.12
C GLY A 55 -23.98 -2.12 8.28
N SER A 56 -24.71 -3.05 7.67
CA SER A 56 -24.39 -4.47 7.63
C SER A 56 -23.92 -4.90 6.24
N ILE A 57 -23.28 -6.07 6.15
CA ILE A 57 -22.88 -6.67 4.87
C ILE A 57 -24.09 -7.03 3.99
N SER A 58 -25.25 -7.26 4.62
CA SER A 58 -26.53 -7.52 3.93
C SER A 58 -27.25 -6.26 3.47
N SER A 59 -26.81 -5.07 3.89
CA SER A 59 -27.37 -3.78 3.45
C SER A 59 -26.76 -3.33 2.12
N ASN A 60 -27.33 -2.29 1.51
CA ASN A 60 -26.70 -1.64 0.35
C ASN A 60 -25.52 -0.78 0.82
N TRP A 61 -24.32 -1.34 0.81
CA TRP A 61 -23.10 -0.70 1.29
C TRP A 61 -22.19 -0.21 0.16
N ASN A 62 -21.40 0.83 0.43
CA ASN A 62 -20.41 1.41 -0.47
C ASN A 62 -18.99 0.92 -0.16
N VAL A 63 -18.65 0.78 1.12
CA VAL A 63 -17.33 0.35 1.57
C VAL A 63 -17.46 -0.82 2.53
N LEU A 64 -16.77 -1.93 2.25
CA LEU A 64 -16.57 -3.01 3.20
C LEU A 64 -15.13 -2.96 3.72
N TRP A 65 -14.99 -2.67 5.00
CA TRP A 65 -13.70 -2.75 5.70
C TRP A 65 -13.61 -4.04 6.51
N SER A 66 -12.83 -4.98 6.00
CA SER A 66 -12.57 -6.26 6.64
C SER A 66 -11.21 -6.24 7.32
N TYR A 67 -11.10 -6.77 8.54
CA TYR A 67 -9.81 -7.05 9.18
C TYR A 67 -9.29 -8.44 8.80
N GLU A 68 -10.18 -9.41 8.67
CA GLU A 68 -9.80 -10.76 8.25
C GLU A 68 -9.84 -10.89 6.73
N TYR A 69 -9.22 -11.94 6.18
CA TYR A 69 -9.30 -12.23 4.74
C TYR A 69 -10.74 -12.63 4.35
N PRO A 70 -11.50 -11.78 3.63
CA PRO A 70 -12.96 -11.93 3.57
C PRO A 70 -13.41 -13.02 2.58
N PHE A 71 -12.57 -13.35 1.59
CA PHE A 71 -12.94 -14.21 0.46
C PHE A 71 -13.17 -15.69 0.81
N ARG A 72 -12.90 -16.11 2.05
CA ARG A 72 -13.25 -17.46 2.54
C ARG A 72 -14.69 -17.53 3.05
N VAL A 73 -15.15 -16.47 3.70
CA VAL A 73 -16.44 -16.43 4.41
C VAL A 73 -17.49 -15.66 3.62
N LEU A 74 -17.10 -14.52 3.06
CA LEU A 74 -18.00 -13.61 2.34
C LEU A 74 -17.97 -13.81 0.82
N LYS A 75 -17.38 -14.91 0.33
CA LYS A 75 -17.14 -15.15 -1.10
C LYS A 75 -18.35 -14.82 -1.96
N ASP A 76 -19.51 -15.37 -1.63
CA ASP A 76 -20.72 -15.24 -2.44
C ASP A 76 -21.25 -13.81 -2.50
N HIS A 77 -21.05 -13.04 -1.42
CA HIS A 77 -21.39 -11.61 -1.37
C HIS A 77 -20.43 -10.75 -2.18
N LEU A 78 -19.21 -11.23 -2.44
CA LEU A 78 -18.14 -10.49 -3.11
C LEU A 78 -17.99 -10.83 -4.59
N MET A 79 -18.61 -11.90 -5.10
CA MET A 79 -18.44 -12.32 -6.51
C MET A 79 -18.93 -11.26 -7.50
N ASN A 80 -20.06 -10.60 -7.20
CA ASN A 80 -20.80 -9.72 -8.11
C ASN A 80 -21.00 -8.32 -7.51
N LEU A 81 -19.89 -7.67 -7.12
CA LEU A 81 -19.91 -6.32 -6.58
C LEU A 81 -20.35 -5.30 -7.63
N GLN A 82 -21.11 -4.29 -7.18
CA GLN A 82 -21.47 -3.14 -8.00
C GLN A 82 -20.27 -2.21 -8.21
N GLN A 83 -20.27 -1.42 -9.28
CA GLN A 83 -19.12 -0.58 -9.65
C GLN A 83 -18.67 0.40 -8.54
N HIS A 84 -19.62 0.90 -7.74
CA HIS A 84 -19.34 1.84 -6.66
C HIS A 84 -18.80 1.17 -5.38
N GLN A 85 -18.92 -0.16 -5.26
CA GLN A 85 -18.55 -0.89 -4.04
C GLN A 85 -17.03 -1.06 -3.93
N LYS A 86 -16.49 -0.86 -2.73
CA LYS A 86 -15.06 -0.98 -2.45
C LYS A 86 -14.81 -1.93 -1.27
N VAL A 87 -13.78 -2.77 -1.39
CA VAL A 87 -13.37 -3.75 -0.38
C VAL A 87 -11.86 -3.63 -0.17
N ASN A 88 -11.42 -3.55 1.08
CA ASN A 88 -10.02 -3.28 1.46
C ASN A 88 -9.07 -4.51 1.38
N HIS A 89 -9.42 -5.53 0.61
CA HIS A 89 -8.50 -6.62 0.30
C HIS A 89 -8.56 -7.03 -1.16
N PHE A 90 -7.44 -7.53 -1.70
CA PHE A 90 -7.42 -8.26 -2.97
C PHE A 90 -7.57 -9.77 -2.77
N PRO A 91 -8.31 -10.47 -3.64
CA PRO A 91 -8.20 -11.91 -3.76
C PRO A 91 -6.75 -12.33 -4.01
N GLY A 92 -6.22 -13.23 -3.18
CA GLY A 92 -4.85 -13.70 -3.29
C GLY A 92 -3.80 -12.82 -2.60
N SER A 93 -4.18 -11.78 -1.83
CA SER A 93 -3.22 -10.97 -1.05
C SER A 93 -2.34 -11.81 -0.10
N GLY A 94 -2.84 -12.99 0.32
CA GLY A 94 -2.07 -14.01 1.02
C GLY A 94 -0.81 -14.51 0.29
N PHE A 95 -0.70 -14.36 -1.03
CA PHE A 95 0.53 -14.69 -1.77
C PHE A 95 1.68 -13.74 -1.46
N ILE A 96 1.39 -12.50 -1.05
CA ILE A 96 2.39 -11.52 -0.61
C ILE A 96 2.75 -11.77 0.86
N THR A 97 1.75 -11.96 1.71
CA THR A 97 1.93 -12.00 3.17
C THR A 97 2.33 -13.37 3.72
N ASN A 98 2.34 -14.41 2.89
CA ASN A 98 2.85 -15.71 3.29
C ASN A 98 4.37 -15.63 3.51
N LYS A 99 4.76 -15.66 4.79
CA LYS A 99 6.15 -15.51 5.23
C LYS A 99 7.08 -16.58 4.66
N VAL A 100 6.62 -17.82 4.51
CA VAL A 100 7.43 -18.89 3.90
C VAL A 100 7.70 -18.58 2.43
N ASN A 101 6.67 -18.23 1.68
CA ASN A 101 6.79 -17.91 0.26
C ASN A 101 7.64 -16.66 0.03
N LEU A 102 7.55 -15.66 0.90
CA LEU A 102 8.39 -14.47 0.84
C LEU A 102 9.84 -14.81 1.15
N ALA A 103 10.12 -15.48 2.27
CA ALA A 103 11.47 -15.86 2.68
C ALA A 103 12.17 -16.75 1.65
N THR A 104 11.43 -17.65 0.99
CA THR A 104 11.96 -18.61 0.00
C THR A 104 11.82 -18.12 -1.44
N SER A 105 11.54 -16.83 -1.64
CA SER A 105 11.27 -16.26 -2.97
C SER A 105 12.50 -16.10 -3.87
N GLY A 106 13.70 -16.05 -3.27
CA GLY A 106 14.93 -15.69 -3.98
C GLY A 106 14.96 -14.23 -4.45
N LEU A 107 14.08 -13.37 -3.91
CA LEU A 107 14.07 -11.95 -4.24
C LEU A 107 15.30 -11.23 -3.67
N PRO A 108 15.79 -10.18 -4.35
CA PRO A 108 16.75 -9.27 -3.74
C PRO A 108 16.14 -8.65 -2.47
N HIS A 109 16.99 -8.26 -1.52
CA HIS A 109 16.57 -7.70 -0.23
C HIS A 109 15.72 -8.63 0.64
N VAL A 110 15.76 -9.96 0.43
CA VAL A 110 15.16 -10.93 1.36
C VAL A 110 16.27 -11.81 1.92
N PRO A 111 16.42 -11.96 3.25
CA PRO A 111 17.42 -12.86 3.81
C PRO A 111 17.19 -14.29 3.33
N VAL A 112 18.28 -14.97 2.98
CA VAL A 112 18.25 -16.32 2.42
C VAL A 112 17.51 -17.27 3.37
N ALA A 113 16.63 -18.10 2.82
CA ALA A 113 15.87 -19.06 3.59
C ALA A 113 15.73 -20.41 2.89
N PHE A 114 15.57 -21.46 3.70
CA PHE A 114 15.53 -22.86 3.30
C PHE A 114 14.32 -23.54 3.94
N LYS A 115 13.51 -24.24 3.14
CA LYS A 115 12.40 -25.08 3.62
C LYS A 115 12.94 -26.35 4.26
N ILE A 116 12.39 -26.73 5.40
CA ILE A 116 12.80 -27.93 6.13
C ILE A 116 11.66 -28.94 6.14
N PRO A 117 11.94 -30.23 5.82
CA PRO A 117 13.27 -30.83 5.60
C PRO A 117 13.80 -30.77 4.15
N GLU A 118 13.05 -30.23 3.19
CA GLU A 118 13.31 -30.39 1.75
C GLU A 118 14.66 -29.81 1.31
N GLN A 119 15.06 -28.66 1.85
CA GLN A 119 16.27 -27.90 1.47
C GLN A 119 17.38 -28.03 2.51
N LYS A 120 17.38 -29.10 3.31
CA LYS A 120 18.39 -29.33 4.36
C LYS A 120 19.82 -29.35 3.82
N ALA A 121 20.07 -30.01 2.69
CA ALA A 121 21.41 -30.12 2.11
C ALA A 121 21.94 -28.76 1.64
N GLU A 122 21.06 -27.93 1.07
CA GLU A 122 21.37 -26.57 0.62
C GLU A 122 21.71 -25.66 1.80
N LEU A 123 20.95 -25.75 2.90
CA LEU A 123 21.24 -25.04 4.15
C LEU A 123 22.62 -25.40 4.70
N ILE A 124 22.97 -26.69 4.73
CA ILE A 124 24.27 -27.16 5.23
C ILE A 124 25.40 -26.59 4.34
N SER A 125 25.29 -26.71 3.02
CA SER A 125 26.28 -26.16 2.09
C SER A 125 26.40 -24.64 2.18
N TYR A 126 25.30 -23.94 2.43
CA TYR A 126 25.30 -22.50 2.65
C TYR A 126 26.04 -22.12 3.94
N ALA A 127 25.77 -22.81 5.04
CA ALA A 127 26.42 -22.55 6.33
C ALA A 127 27.91 -22.91 6.33
N GLU A 128 28.33 -23.93 5.56
CA GLU A 128 29.75 -24.25 5.37
C GLU A 128 30.51 -23.11 4.68
N LYS A 129 29.86 -22.46 3.70
CA LYS A 129 30.42 -21.28 3.00
C LYS A 129 30.34 -20.00 3.83
N ASN A 130 29.41 -19.93 4.78
CA ASN A 130 29.15 -18.78 5.63
C ASN A 130 29.18 -19.19 7.13
N PRO A 131 30.37 -19.52 7.67
CA PRO A 131 30.49 -20.09 9.02
C PRO A 131 30.05 -19.13 10.14
N GLU A 132 29.95 -17.84 9.83
CA GLU A 132 29.55 -16.78 10.74
C GLU A 132 28.03 -16.51 10.79
N SER A 133 27.26 -17.14 9.90
CA SER A 133 25.81 -16.94 9.80
C SER A 133 25.08 -17.49 11.03
N LEU A 134 24.14 -16.70 11.52
CA LEU A 134 23.16 -17.12 12.51
C LEU A 134 21.82 -17.32 11.82
N PHE A 135 20.98 -18.18 12.37
CA PHE A 135 19.73 -18.56 11.75
C PHE A 135 18.57 -18.45 12.71
N VAL A 136 17.39 -18.22 12.15
CA VAL A 136 16.11 -18.27 12.87
C VAL A 136 15.24 -19.33 12.22
N GLN A 137 14.83 -20.32 13.00
CA GLN A 137 13.82 -21.28 12.58
C GLN A 137 12.43 -20.74 12.91
N LYS A 138 11.57 -20.70 11.90
CA LYS A 138 10.18 -20.24 12.02
C LYS A 138 9.25 -21.37 11.61
N SER A 139 8.21 -21.58 12.40
CA SER A 139 7.06 -22.40 12.02
C SER A 139 5.93 -21.50 11.50
N ASN A 140 4.99 -22.07 10.75
CA ASN A 140 3.81 -21.35 10.25
C ASN A 140 2.96 -20.70 11.37
N ASN A 141 3.11 -21.14 12.63
CA ASN A 141 2.30 -20.72 13.77
C ASN A 141 3.04 -19.82 14.80
N HIS A 142 4.23 -19.29 14.46
CA HIS A 142 4.97 -18.30 15.27
C HIS A 142 5.11 -18.61 16.78
N ARG A 143 5.50 -19.83 17.16
CA ARG A 143 5.87 -20.11 18.55
C ARG A 143 7.39 -20.26 18.67
N GLY A 144 8.02 -19.40 19.49
CA GLY A 144 9.40 -19.56 19.97
C GLY A 144 10.50 -19.12 19.01
N ILE A 145 10.43 -17.92 18.43
CA ILE A 145 11.52 -17.34 17.61
C ILE A 145 12.79 -17.24 18.46
N LYS A 146 13.80 -18.06 18.13
CA LYS A 146 15.14 -17.99 18.74
C LYS A 146 16.19 -17.96 17.65
N ILE A 147 17.19 -17.10 17.83
CA ILE A 147 18.39 -17.11 17.00
C ILE A 147 19.28 -18.22 17.51
N GLN A 148 19.71 -19.12 16.63
CA GLN A 148 20.56 -20.24 17.00
C GLN A 148 21.56 -20.58 15.89
N PRO A 149 22.74 -21.09 16.23
CA PRO A 149 23.65 -21.72 15.26
C PRO A 149 23.00 -22.94 14.60
N LEU A 150 23.43 -23.28 13.39
CA LEU A 150 22.92 -24.43 12.63
C LEU A 150 22.88 -25.74 13.45
N ALA A 151 23.90 -25.98 14.27
CA ALA A 151 24.02 -27.18 15.10
C ALA A 151 22.89 -27.38 16.12
N LYS A 152 22.18 -26.31 16.51
CA LYS A 152 21.07 -26.35 17.48
C LYS A 152 19.69 -26.42 16.82
N LEU A 153 19.60 -26.30 15.49
CA LEU A 153 18.32 -26.28 14.76
C LEU A 153 17.74 -27.69 14.57
N ASP A 154 16.41 -27.79 14.62
CA ASP A 154 15.70 -29.02 14.25
C ASP A 154 15.46 -29.07 12.74
N LEU A 155 16.31 -29.79 12.03
CA LEU A 155 16.25 -29.93 10.57
C LEU A 155 15.38 -31.11 10.10
N LYS A 156 14.56 -31.71 10.97
CA LYS A 156 13.71 -32.87 10.65
C LYS A 156 12.23 -32.52 10.64
N THR A 157 11.81 -31.55 11.43
CA THR A 157 10.39 -31.19 11.56
C THR A 157 9.84 -30.53 10.29
N PRO A 158 8.83 -31.13 9.63
CA PRO A 158 8.23 -30.58 8.42
C PRO A 158 7.41 -29.33 8.70
N GLY A 159 7.23 -28.50 7.66
CA GLY A 159 6.43 -27.28 7.75
C GLY A 159 7.12 -26.13 8.50
N THR A 160 8.43 -26.20 8.63
CA THR A 160 9.27 -25.11 9.13
C THR A 160 10.20 -24.60 8.05
N PHE A 161 10.72 -23.40 8.22
CA PHE A 161 11.79 -22.87 7.40
C PHE A 161 12.86 -22.24 8.28
N VAL A 162 14.08 -22.28 7.79
CA VAL A 162 15.25 -21.68 8.42
C VAL A 162 15.66 -20.49 7.58
N GLN A 163 15.74 -19.32 8.20
CA GLN A 163 16.11 -18.07 7.54
C GLN A 163 17.39 -17.53 8.18
N GLU A 164 18.30 -17.02 7.36
CA GLU A 164 19.47 -16.30 7.84
C GLU A 164 19.06 -15.04 8.62
N TYR A 165 19.74 -14.83 9.74
CA TYR A 165 19.53 -13.69 10.61
C TYR A 165 20.53 -12.57 10.28
N VAL A 166 20.02 -11.34 10.17
CA VAL A 166 20.85 -10.13 10.02
C VAL A 166 21.60 -9.86 11.32
N ARG A 167 22.81 -10.43 11.45
CA ARG A 167 23.62 -10.45 12.69
C ARG A 167 24.17 -9.08 13.09
N LYS A 168 24.39 -8.19 12.12
CA LYS A 168 24.99 -6.87 12.30
C LYS A 168 23.97 -5.77 11.96
N PRO A 169 22.85 -5.67 12.71
CA PRO A 169 21.84 -4.66 12.43
C PRO A 169 22.42 -3.25 12.68
N LEU A 170 21.90 -2.26 11.96
CA LEU A 170 22.06 -0.87 12.34
C LEU A 170 21.43 -0.66 13.72
N LEU A 171 22.18 -0.02 14.63
CA LEU A 171 21.73 0.25 15.99
C LEU A 171 21.62 1.77 16.21
N ILE A 172 20.62 2.18 16.99
CA ILE A 172 20.51 3.55 17.53
C ILE A 172 20.47 3.44 19.04
N ASP A 173 21.38 4.13 19.73
CA ASP A 173 21.60 4.02 21.19
C ASP A 173 21.85 2.56 21.67
N GLY A 174 22.31 1.70 20.76
CA GLY A 174 22.53 0.27 21.00
C GLY A 174 21.29 -0.61 20.84
N HIS A 175 20.14 -0.05 20.43
CA HIS A 175 18.91 -0.81 20.20
C HIS A 175 18.74 -1.18 18.73
N LYS A 176 18.40 -2.44 18.47
CA LYS A 176 17.95 -2.91 17.15
C LYS A 176 16.56 -2.35 16.87
N PHE A 177 16.21 -2.11 15.61
CA PHE A 177 14.88 -1.65 15.23
C PHE A 177 14.42 -2.27 13.90
N ASP A 178 13.12 -2.11 13.63
CA ASP A 178 12.54 -2.31 12.32
C ASP A 178 11.85 -1.03 11.81
N ILE A 179 11.65 -1.01 10.49
CA ILE A 179 11.00 0.08 9.76
C ILE A 179 9.72 -0.49 9.15
N GLY A 180 8.56 -0.03 9.63
CA GLY A 180 7.25 -0.41 9.12
C GLY A 180 6.73 0.59 8.09
N VAL A 181 6.75 0.21 6.82
CA VAL A 181 6.29 1.04 5.69
C VAL A 181 4.88 0.62 5.28
N TYR A 182 3.95 1.57 5.25
CA TYR A 182 2.59 1.33 4.78
C TYR A 182 2.51 1.48 3.26
N ILE A 183 2.01 0.44 2.58
CA ILE A 183 1.76 0.45 1.14
C ILE A 183 0.27 0.31 0.84
N ILE A 184 -0.15 0.92 -0.27
CA ILE A 184 -1.49 0.78 -0.84
C ILE A 184 -1.37 0.21 -2.24
N ILE A 185 -2.01 -0.93 -2.47
CA ILE A 185 -2.23 -1.49 -3.80
C ILE A 185 -3.62 -1.01 -4.24
N SER A 186 -3.70 -0.22 -5.31
CA SER A 186 -4.97 0.30 -5.83
C SER A 186 -5.46 -0.45 -7.06
N SER A 187 -4.56 -1.12 -7.76
CA SER A 187 -4.86 -1.94 -8.94
C SER A 187 -3.80 -3.04 -9.09
N ILE A 188 -4.21 -4.19 -9.63
CA ILE A 188 -3.35 -5.35 -9.93
C ILE A 188 -3.21 -5.63 -11.43
N ALA A 189 -3.96 -4.91 -12.28
CA ALA A 189 -3.90 -5.02 -13.74
C ALA A 189 -4.41 -3.72 -14.40
N PRO A 190 -3.53 -2.76 -14.75
CA PRO A 190 -2.09 -2.77 -14.46
C PRO A 190 -1.81 -2.64 -12.96
N LEU A 191 -0.65 -3.11 -12.51
CA LEU A 191 -0.21 -2.97 -11.14
C LEU A 191 0.02 -1.49 -10.81
N ARG A 192 -0.68 -0.98 -9.79
CA ARG A 192 -0.49 0.38 -9.25
C ARG A 192 -0.35 0.31 -7.75
N VAL A 193 0.78 0.81 -7.26
CA VAL A 193 1.18 0.70 -5.86
C VAL A 193 1.74 2.02 -5.40
N TYR A 194 1.35 2.43 -4.20
CA TYR A 194 1.83 3.62 -3.52
C TYR A 194 2.35 3.26 -2.13
N ALA A 195 3.34 4.00 -1.64
CA ALA A 195 3.77 3.98 -0.25
C ALA A 195 3.34 5.28 0.43
N TYR A 196 2.80 5.19 1.65
CA TYR A 196 2.59 6.36 2.48
C TYR A 196 3.95 6.97 2.85
N ASN A 197 4.14 8.24 2.52
CA ASN A 197 5.42 8.94 2.69
C ASN A 197 5.35 10.02 3.77
N GLY A 198 4.20 10.23 4.41
CA GLY A 198 4.00 11.30 5.39
C GLY A 198 4.70 11.05 6.73
N ASP A 199 4.86 9.79 7.14
CA ASP A 199 5.71 9.34 8.25
C ASP A 199 5.85 7.80 8.18
N ILE A 200 6.64 7.19 9.06
CA ILE A 200 6.98 5.76 9.06
C ILE A 200 6.97 5.22 10.50
N LEU A 201 6.56 3.97 10.70
CA LEU A 201 6.61 3.37 12.02
C LEU A 201 8.01 2.83 12.31
N PHE A 202 8.68 3.34 13.34
CA PHE A 202 9.90 2.74 13.88
C PHE A 202 9.61 2.06 15.21
N ARG A 203 10.04 0.80 15.34
CA ARG A 203 9.92 0.03 16.59
C ARG A 203 11.28 -0.48 17.01
N PHE A 204 11.68 -0.20 18.25
CA PHE A 204 12.97 -0.61 18.78
C PHE A 204 12.82 -1.80 19.73
N CYS A 205 13.82 -2.68 19.75
CA CYS A 205 13.98 -3.68 20.77
C CYS A 205 14.09 -3.02 22.16
N PRO A 206 13.38 -3.52 23.19
CA PRO A 206 13.44 -2.94 24.54
C PRO A 206 14.82 -2.98 25.18
N GLU A 207 15.61 -4.02 24.92
CA GLU A 207 16.97 -4.16 25.43
C GLU A 207 18.02 -3.80 24.37
N LYS A 208 19.18 -3.31 24.83
CA LYS A 208 20.33 -3.07 23.96
C LYS A 208 20.85 -4.38 23.37
N TYR A 209 21.16 -4.36 22.08
CA TYR A 209 21.62 -5.51 21.32
C TYR A 209 22.94 -6.07 21.85
N HIS A 210 23.87 -5.20 22.27
CA HIS A 210 25.16 -5.58 22.83
C HIS A 210 25.24 -5.38 24.36
N PRO A 211 25.96 -6.26 25.09
CA PRO A 211 26.47 -7.56 24.64
C PRO A 211 25.33 -8.49 24.22
N PHE A 212 25.58 -9.28 23.17
CA PHE A 212 24.56 -10.13 22.56
C PHE A 212 24.31 -11.37 23.42
N ASP A 213 23.03 -11.71 23.62
CA ASP A 213 22.59 -12.88 24.39
C ASP A 213 21.40 -13.53 23.65
N GLU A 214 21.61 -14.74 23.12
CA GLU A 214 20.61 -15.50 22.38
C GLU A 214 19.40 -15.93 23.24
N ASN A 215 19.51 -15.86 24.57
CA ASN A 215 18.41 -16.18 25.47
C ASN A 215 17.51 -14.97 25.79
N LYS A 216 17.95 -13.76 25.45
CA LYS A 216 17.22 -12.52 25.69
C LYS A 216 16.58 -12.00 24.41
N VAL A 217 15.38 -12.51 24.15
CA VAL A 217 14.59 -12.26 22.94
C VAL A 217 14.37 -10.75 22.70
N ASP A 218 14.17 -9.97 23.76
CA ASP A 218 13.92 -8.52 23.70
C ASP A 218 15.13 -7.68 23.22
N LYS A 219 16.29 -8.31 23.00
CA LYS A 219 17.44 -7.69 22.34
C LYS A 219 17.33 -7.70 20.83
N TYR A 220 16.58 -8.65 20.25
CA TYR A 220 16.64 -8.93 18.81
C TYR A 220 15.30 -9.23 18.13
N VAL A 221 14.22 -9.45 18.88
CA VAL A 221 12.85 -9.55 18.38
C VAL A 221 12.08 -8.32 18.86
N ILE A 222 11.22 -7.81 17.98
CA ILE A 222 10.33 -6.69 18.27
C ILE A 222 8.95 -7.29 18.54
N GLY A 223 8.50 -7.18 19.79
CA GLY A 223 7.17 -7.60 20.25
C GLY A 223 6.19 -6.44 20.29
N ASP A 224 5.06 -6.65 20.95
CA ASP A 224 4.03 -5.61 21.15
C ASP A 224 4.52 -4.50 22.09
N ASP A 225 5.30 -4.84 23.12
CA ASP A 225 5.90 -3.91 24.09
C ASP A 225 7.24 -3.32 23.61
N TYR A 226 7.32 -2.93 22.34
CA TYR A 226 8.54 -2.36 21.77
C TYR A 226 8.89 -1.00 22.39
N LEU A 227 10.17 -0.62 22.33
CA LEU A 227 10.63 0.71 22.75
C LEU A 227 10.28 1.72 21.64
N PRO A 228 9.43 2.73 21.90
CA PRO A 228 9.04 3.68 20.88
C PRO A 228 10.14 4.72 20.62
N ILE A 229 10.11 5.32 19.42
CA ILE A 229 11.14 6.26 18.96
C ILE A 229 11.35 7.46 19.90
N TRP A 230 10.29 7.96 20.54
CA TRP A 230 10.38 9.09 21.48
C TRP A 230 11.09 8.75 22.79
N ASN A 231 11.38 7.48 23.05
CA ASN A 231 12.19 7.05 24.19
C ASN A 231 13.67 6.82 23.83
N ILE A 232 14.05 6.92 22.55
CA ILE A 232 15.44 6.84 22.10
C ILE A 232 16.12 8.19 22.29
N SER A 233 17.19 8.22 23.10
CA SER A 233 17.80 9.48 23.58
C SER A 233 18.37 10.31 22.44
N SER A 234 19.04 9.68 21.48
CA SER A 234 19.58 10.36 20.30
C SER A 234 18.53 10.85 19.31
N LEU A 235 17.28 10.38 19.40
CA LEU A 235 16.19 10.79 18.51
C LEU A 235 15.25 11.83 19.13
N LYS A 236 15.22 11.95 20.48
CA LYS A 236 14.45 12.97 21.20
C LYS A 236 14.69 14.41 20.73
N PRO A 237 15.93 14.86 20.43
CA PRO A 237 16.16 16.21 19.93
C PRO A 237 15.39 16.52 18.65
N TYR A 238 15.23 15.54 17.75
CA TYR A 238 14.52 15.73 16.49
C TYR A 238 13.01 15.52 16.64
N TYR A 239 12.61 14.42 17.28
CA TYR A 239 11.20 14.05 17.38
C TYR A 239 10.47 14.89 18.43
N SER A 240 10.90 14.84 19.69
CA SER A 240 10.18 15.46 20.81
C SER A 240 10.43 16.96 20.93
N ASN A 241 11.67 17.41 20.71
CA ASN A 241 12.02 18.81 20.95
C ASN A 241 11.71 19.70 19.73
N LEU A 242 11.89 19.19 18.51
CA LEU A 242 11.65 19.93 17.26
C LEU A 242 10.33 19.57 16.58
N GLY A 243 9.67 18.48 16.97
CA GLY A 243 8.37 18.09 16.44
C GLY A 243 8.40 17.45 15.04
N PHE A 244 9.55 16.92 14.60
CA PHE A 244 9.62 16.16 13.35
C PHE A 244 8.90 14.82 13.45
N GLY A 245 8.44 14.29 12.31
CA GLY A 245 7.98 12.91 12.19
C GLY A 245 9.08 11.89 12.50
N MET A 246 8.70 10.62 12.66
CA MET A 246 9.66 9.54 12.95
C MET A 246 10.68 9.38 11.81
N LYS A 247 10.22 9.44 10.56
CA LYS A 247 11.07 9.31 9.37
C LYS A 247 12.12 10.43 9.30
N GLU A 248 11.70 11.68 9.44
CA GLU A 248 12.57 12.85 9.36
C GLU A 248 13.55 12.88 10.53
N SER A 249 13.11 12.46 11.73
CA SER A 249 13.98 12.31 12.89
C SER A 249 15.07 11.27 12.68
N PHE A 250 14.72 10.12 12.08
CA PHE A 250 15.69 9.10 11.69
C PHE A 250 16.68 9.60 10.62
N ASN A 251 16.18 10.31 9.59
CA ASN A 251 17.03 10.88 8.55
C ASN A 251 18.02 11.91 9.10
N ALA A 252 17.54 12.82 9.95
CA ALA A 252 18.38 13.83 10.59
C ALA A 252 19.46 13.19 11.47
N TYR A 253 19.09 12.15 12.23
CA TYR A 253 20.06 11.37 13.01
C TYR A 253 21.12 10.72 12.12
N LEU A 254 20.74 10.02 11.03
CA LEU A 254 21.71 9.40 10.14
C LEU A 254 22.68 10.42 9.53
N HIS A 255 22.19 11.56 9.08
CA HIS A 255 23.03 12.66 8.61
C HIS A 255 24.01 13.14 9.69
N SER A 256 23.55 13.28 10.94
CA SER A 256 24.43 13.68 12.06
C SER A 256 25.53 12.66 12.37
N THR A 257 25.34 11.40 11.95
CA THR A 257 26.35 10.33 12.07
C THR A 257 27.18 10.12 10.80
N GLY A 258 27.02 10.97 9.77
CA GLY A 258 27.74 10.88 8.50
C GLY A 258 27.21 9.83 7.53
N LYS A 259 25.98 9.32 7.73
CA LYS A 259 25.32 8.32 6.89
C LYS A 259 24.25 8.97 6.00
N ASP A 260 24.08 8.46 4.78
CA ASP A 260 23.04 8.94 3.86
C ASP A 260 21.78 8.05 3.94
N PRO A 261 20.65 8.55 4.49
CA PRO A 261 19.39 7.81 4.55
C PRO A 261 18.81 7.48 3.17
N LYS A 262 19.18 8.20 2.10
CA LYS A 262 18.66 7.93 0.74
C LYS A 262 18.99 6.52 0.26
N ILE A 263 20.14 5.97 0.69
CA ILE A 263 20.57 4.59 0.39
C ILE A 263 19.54 3.58 0.90
N ILE A 264 19.01 3.81 2.11
CA ILE A 264 17.98 2.94 2.72
C ILE A 264 16.66 3.09 1.97
N TRP A 265 16.18 4.32 1.77
CA TRP A 265 14.87 4.56 1.17
C TRP A 265 14.79 4.08 -0.29
N HIS A 266 15.88 4.22 -1.06
CA HIS A 266 15.98 3.68 -2.42
C HIS A 266 15.87 2.15 -2.42
N GLN A 267 16.62 1.46 -1.55
CA GLN A 267 16.54 0.00 -1.44
C GLN A 267 15.16 -0.48 -0.96
N ILE A 268 14.49 0.25 -0.06
CA ILE A 268 13.10 -0.05 0.34
C ILE A 268 12.18 -0.02 -0.89
N ASP A 269 12.30 0.98 -1.76
CA ASP A 269 11.47 1.06 -2.96
C ASP A 269 11.74 -0.07 -3.94
N GLU A 270 13.01 -0.41 -4.18
CA GLU A 270 13.40 -1.54 -5.03
C GLU A 270 12.88 -2.88 -4.49
N ALA A 271 13.00 -3.07 -3.17
CA ALA A 271 12.54 -4.26 -2.47
C ALA A 271 11.01 -4.41 -2.58
N LEU A 272 10.25 -3.33 -2.34
CA LEU A 272 8.80 -3.30 -2.50
C LEU A 272 8.39 -3.60 -3.95
N ARG A 273 9.05 -2.96 -4.93
CA ARG A 273 8.74 -3.14 -6.35
C ARG A 273 8.95 -4.58 -6.78
N SER A 274 10.12 -5.14 -6.46
CA SER A 274 10.49 -6.52 -6.79
C SER A 274 9.53 -7.53 -6.17
N MET A 275 9.17 -7.33 -4.90
CA MET A 275 8.21 -8.18 -4.18
C MET A 275 6.84 -8.19 -4.87
N LEU A 276 6.33 -7.02 -5.25
CA LEU A 276 4.97 -6.88 -5.77
C LEU A 276 4.85 -7.34 -7.22
N LEU A 277 5.81 -6.98 -8.08
CA LEU A 277 5.86 -7.47 -9.46
C LEU A 277 5.94 -9.00 -9.52
N ARG A 278 6.72 -9.62 -8.63
CA ARG A 278 6.84 -11.09 -8.55
C ARG A 278 5.52 -11.79 -8.20
N ARG A 279 4.57 -11.10 -7.56
CA ARG A 279 3.28 -11.66 -7.11
C ARG A 279 2.08 -11.22 -7.95
N GLU A 280 2.26 -10.30 -8.89
CA GLU A 280 1.20 -9.73 -9.71
C GLU A 280 0.33 -10.81 -10.38
N LEU A 281 0.93 -11.73 -11.13
CA LEU A 281 0.20 -12.77 -11.85
C LEU A 281 -0.63 -13.66 -10.91
N SER A 282 -0.16 -13.91 -9.69
CA SER A 282 -0.89 -14.69 -8.68
C SER A 282 -2.12 -13.93 -8.18
N LEU A 283 -2.02 -12.60 -7.99
CA LEU A 283 -3.15 -11.74 -7.62
C LEU A 283 -4.18 -11.66 -8.75
N VAL A 284 -3.73 -11.46 -9.99
CA VAL A 284 -4.59 -11.41 -11.17
C VAL A 284 -5.35 -12.72 -11.34
N SER A 285 -4.65 -13.85 -11.25
CA SER A 285 -5.25 -15.18 -11.36
C SER A 285 -6.27 -15.46 -10.25
N ALA A 286 -5.99 -15.04 -9.01
CA ALA A 286 -6.93 -15.17 -7.91
C ALA A 286 -8.18 -14.29 -8.07
N SER A 287 -8.01 -13.11 -8.68
CA SER A 287 -9.08 -12.13 -8.89
C SER A 287 -9.95 -12.42 -10.12
N ALA A 288 -9.49 -13.27 -11.05
CA ALA A 288 -10.20 -13.62 -12.28
C ALA A 288 -11.58 -14.30 -12.06
N LYS A 289 -11.85 -14.78 -10.84
CA LYS A 289 -13.13 -15.41 -10.47
C LYS A 289 -14.21 -14.40 -10.07
N PHE A 290 -13.86 -13.13 -9.92
CA PHE A 290 -14.75 -12.05 -9.51
C PHE A 290 -15.13 -11.22 -10.73
N ALA A 291 -16.32 -10.61 -10.71
CA ALA A 291 -16.83 -9.83 -11.84
C ALA A 291 -15.88 -8.69 -12.25
N SER A 292 -15.17 -8.10 -11.28
CA SER A 292 -14.20 -7.03 -11.52
C SER A 292 -13.15 -6.99 -10.41
N SER A 293 -11.89 -6.75 -10.79
CA SER A 293 -10.81 -6.50 -9.82
C SER A 293 -10.81 -5.05 -9.30
N ARG A 294 -11.55 -4.13 -9.93
CA ARG A 294 -11.55 -2.68 -9.62
C ARG A 294 -12.27 -2.33 -8.31
N ASN A 295 -13.02 -3.27 -7.75
CA ASN A 295 -13.69 -3.12 -6.47
C ASN A 295 -12.74 -3.32 -5.28
N PHE A 296 -11.56 -3.87 -5.52
CA PHE A 296 -10.62 -4.25 -4.48
C PHE A 296 -9.48 -3.23 -4.39
N PHE A 297 -9.02 -3.00 -3.17
CA PHE A 297 -7.77 -2.30 -2.86
C PHE A 297 -7.14 -3.01 -1.66
N GLU A 298 -5.89 -2.72 -1.33
CA GLU A 298 -5.23 -3.37 -0.21
C GLU A 298 -4.28 -2.40 0.48
N MET A 299 -4.35 -2.35 1.81
CA MET A 299 -3.37 -1.66 2.65
C MET A 299 -2.55 -2.72 3.41
N MET A 300 -1.23 -2.67 3.28
CA MET A 300 -0.32 -3.57 3.98
C MET A 300 0.76 -2.76 4.70
N ARG A 301 1.35 -3.34 5.76
CA ARG A 301 2.60 -2.84 6.34
C ARG A 301 3.71 -3.83 6.01
N VAL A 302 4.79 -3.35 5.41
CA VAL A 302 5.98 -4.16 5.13
C VAL A 302 7.06 -3.74 6.12
N ASP A 303 7.58 -4.72 6.85
CA ASP A 303 8.54 -4.51 7.92
C ASP A 303 9.95 -4.82 7.38
N PHE A 304 10.87 -3.88 7.54
CA PHE A 304 12.25 -3.96 7.08
C PHE A 304 13.24 -3.92 8.25
N VAL A 305 14.39 -4.55 8.08
CA VAL A 305 15.57 -4.35 8.92
C VAL A 305 16.71 -3.79 8.06
N VAL A 306 17.57 -2.99 8.69
CA VAL A 306 18.75 -2.39 8.06
C VAL A 306 19.99 -2.89 8.79
N ASP A 307 21.04 -3.24 8.06
CA ASP A 307 22.33 -3.61 8.65
C ASP A 307 23.28 -2.41 8.84
N GLU A 308 24.42 -2.63 9.49
CA GLU A 308 25.39 -1.58 9.80
C GLU A 308 25.96 -0.87 8.56
N ASP A 309 25.95 -1.57 7.41
CA ASP A 309 26.40 -1.13 6.09
C ASP A 309 25.26 -0.50 5.25
N LEU A 310 24.09 -0.30 5.85
CA LEU A 310 22.88 0.29 5.25
C LEU A 310 22.19 -0.59 4.20
N ASN A 311 22.46 -1.89 4.16
CA ASN A 311 21.69 -2.82 3.34
C ASN A 311 20.31 -3.06 3.97
N VAL A 312 19.29 -3.10 3.11
CA VAL A 312 17.90 -3.26 3.51
C VAL A 312 17.42 -4.69 3.26
N PHE A 313 16.68 -5.24 4.23
CA PHE A 313 16.09 -6.57 4.15
C PHE A 313 14.61 -6.55 4.54
N ILE A 314 13.74 -7.11 3.69
CA ILE A 314 12.33 -7.37 3.99
C ILE A 314 12.25 -8.51 5.01
N MET A 315 11.56 -8.26 6.11
CA MET A 315 11.32 -9.25 7.16
C MET A 315 9.96 -9.92 7.00
N GLU A 316 8.92 -9.12 6.78
CA GLU A 316 7.55 -9.62 6.59
C GLU A 316 6.64 -8.57 5.94
N ALA A 317 5.56 -9.04 5.31
CA ALA A 317 4.46 -8.21 4.86
C ALA A 317 3.19 -8.59 5.65
N ASN A 318 2.60 -7.61 6.31
CA ASN A 318 1.46 -7.76 7.20
C ASN A 318 0.20 -7.21 6.53
N MET A 319 -0.75 -8.11 6.24
CA MET A 319 -2.11 -7.77 5.84
C MET A 319 -2.89 -7.36 7.08
N SER A 320 -3.73 -6.33 6.96
CA SER A 320 -4.48 -5.77 8.08
C SER A 320 -3.56 -5.43 9.26
N PRO A 321 -2.57 -4.55 9.06
CA PRO A 321 -1.66 -4.18 10.13
C PRO A 321 -2.44 -3.63 11.33
N ASN A 322 -1.93 -3.85 12.55
CA ASN A 322 -2.55 -3.30 13.75
C ASN A 322 -2.51 -1.75 13.69
N LEU A 323 -3.69 -1.14 13.74
CA LEU A 323 -3.88 0.32 13.75
C LEU A 323 -4.38 0.81 15.12
N SER A 324 -4.39 -0.03 16.15
CA SER A 324 -4.75 0.40 17.50
C SER A 324 -3.65 1.27 18.10
N SER A 325 -4.02 2.45 18.58
CA SER A 325 -3.15 3.33 19.36
C SER A 325 -3.38 3.21 20.87
N GLN A 326 -4.12 2.21 21.35
CA GLN A 326 -4.40 2.07 22.79
C GLN A 326 -3.10 1.86 23.60
N HIS A 327 -2.20 1.02 23.09
CA HIS A 327 -0.93 0.74 23.75
C HIS A 327 0.08 1.89 23.59
N PHE A 328 0.12 2.53 22.42
CA PHE A 328 0.94 3.72 22.15
C PHE A 328 0.09 4.89 21.62
N PRO A 329 -0.52 5.70 22.51
CA PRO A 329 -1.38 6.82 22.12
C PRO A 329 -0.76 7.81 21.12
N PRO A 330 0.54 8.15 21.18
CA PRO A 330 1.15 9.05 20.20
C PRO A 330 1.07 8.56 18.75
N ASN A 331 0.97 7.25 18.50
CA ASN A 331 0.85 6.70 17.15
C ASN A 331 -0.53 6.94 16.50
N ARG A 332 -1.51 7.45 17.26
CA ARG A 332 -2.85 7.76 16.74
C ARG A 332 -2.79 8.61 15.46
N LEU A 333 -1.97 9.66 15.46
CA LEU A 333 -1.88 10.58 14.32
C LEU A 333 -1.35 9.87 13.07
N LEU A 334 -0.28 9.06 13.21
CA LEU A 334 0.26 8.26 12.12
C LEU A 334 -0.83 7.34 11.53
N TYR A 335 -1.56 6.61 12.37
CA TYR A 335 -2.59 5.69 11.90
C TYR A 335 -3.77 6.42 11.22
N GLU A 336 -4.25 7.51 11.81
CA GLU A 336 -5.31 8.33 11.20
C GLU A 336 -4.86 8.91 9.85
N GLN A 337 -3.62 9.39 9.73
CA GLN A 337 -3.08 9.92 8.47
C GLN A 337 -2.91 8.82 7.41
N VAL A 338 -2.41 7.64 7.77
CA VAL A 338 -2.32 6.50 6.86
C VAL A 338 -3.70 6.14 6.31
N ILE A 339 -4.70 5.96 7.19
CA ILE A 339 -6.07 5.63 6.78
C ILE A 339 -6.65 6.75 5.90
N PHE A 340 -6.52 8.02 6.30
CA PHE A 340 -7.01 9.15 5.52
C PHE A 340 -6.44 9.15 4.09
N ASN A 341 -5.13 8.92 3.95
CA ASN A 341 -4.48 8.88 2.65
C ASN A 341 -4.91 7.66 1.82
N VAL A 342 -5.13 6.49 2.44
CA VAL A 342 -5.72 5.33 1.77
C VAL A 342 -7.11 5.67 1.23
N LEU A 343 -8.00 6.20 2.07
CA LEU A 343 -9.37 6.53 1.68
C LEU A 343 -9.39 7.59 0.56
N LYS A 344 -8.51 8.59 0.63
CA LYS A 344 -8.40 9.65 -0.37
C LYS A 344 -7.89 9.12 -1.71
N LEU A 345 -6.80 8.35 -1.69
CA LEU A 345 -6.17 7.76 -2.88
C LEU A 345 -7.17 6.89 -3.67
N ILE A 346 -7.92 6.03 -2.95
CA ILE A 346 -8.93 5.12 -3.54
C ILE A 346 -10.20 5.87 -3.98
N GLY A 347 -10.40 7.11 -3.53
CA GLY A 347 -11.59 7.90 -3.84
C GLY A 347 -12.81 7.55 -3.00
N ILE A 348 -12.60 7.01 -1.79
CA ILE A 348 -13.67 6.80 -0.80
C ILE A 348 -14.04 8.13 -0.15
N ILE A 349 -13.08 9.03 0.02
CA ILE A 349 -13.33 10.39 0.51
C ILE A 349 -12.97 11.42 -0.57
N SER A 350 -13.85 12.39 -0.77
CA SER A 350 -13.65 13.50 -1.72
C SER A 350 -13.08 14.72 -1.01
N SER A 351 -12.31 15.55 -1.71
CA SER A 351 -11.74 16.80 -1.16
C SER A 351 -12.71 18.00 -1.26
N GLY A 352 -14.00 17.75 -1.48
CA GLY A 352 -15.04 18.76 -1.66
C GLY A 352 -15.92 18.98 -0.43
N ASP A 353 -16.63 20.10 -0.41
CA ASP A 353 -17.45 20.57 0.70
C ASP A 353 -18.45 19.52 1.21
N LYS A 354 -18.63 19.44 2.53
CA LYS A 354 -19.54 18.48 3.21
C LYS A 354 -20.99 18.58 2.74
N ASN A 355 -21.36 19.67 2.07
CA ASN A 355 -22.71 19.93 1.56
C ASN A 355 -22.94 19.39 0.13
N SER A 356 -21.90 18.89 -0.56
CA SER A 356 -22.02 18.27 -1.90
C SER A 356 -22.23 16.76 -1.88
N ILE A 357 -22.48 16.16 -0.69
CA ILE A 357 -22.77 14.72 -0.52
C ILE A 357 -24.17 14.34 -1.10
N GLY A 358 -24.87 15.31 -1.70
CA GLY A 358 -26.22 15.17 -2.21
C GLY A 358 -26.42 14.26 -3.43
N ASN A 359 -25.36 13.88 -4.16
CA ASN A 359 -25.52 12.94 -5.27
C ASN A 359 -24.19 12.31 -5.70
N TYR A 360 -23.78 11.23 -5.02
CA TYR A 360 -22.55 10.48 -5.36
C TYR A 360 -22.54 10.01 -6.83
N ASP A 361 -23.72 9.67 -7.39
CA ASP A 361 -23.87 9.28 -8.79
C ASP A 361 -23.75 10.47 -9.77
N GLU A 362 -24.10 11.69 -9.37
CA GLU A 362 -24.09 12.88 -10.25
C GLU A 362 -22.75 13.62 -10.22
N LEU A 363 -22.01 13.55 -9.10
CA LEU A 363 -20.62 14.02 -9.04
C LEU A 363 -19.67 13.09 -9.83
N LEU A 364 -19.97 11.79 -9.87
CA LEU A 364 -19.24 10.82 -10.69
C LEU A 364 -19.58 10.91 -12.20
N SER A 365 -20.69 11.57 -12.57
CA SER A 365 -21.18 11.65 -13.95
C SER A 365 -20.62 12.84 -14.74
N GLN A 366 -20.07 13.88 -14.08
CA GLN A 366 -19.29 14.90 -14.78
C GLN A 366 -17.85 14.38 -15.02
N PRO A 367 -17.29 14.51 -16.23
CA PRO A 367 -15.93 14.07 -16.49
C PRO A 367 -14.94 15.01 -15.82
N GLU A 368 -14.57 14.71 -14.57
CA GLU A 368 -13.39 15.31 -13.91
C GLU A 368 -12.11 15.14 -14.75
N VAL A 369 -12.08 14.12 -15.60
CA VAL A 369 -10.95 13.79 -16.48
C VAL A 369 -11.43 13.78 -17.93
N ALA A 370 -10.91 14.70 -18.73
CA ALA A 370 -11.14 14.76 -20.17
C ALA A 370 -10.03 14.03 -20.92
N HIS A 371 -10.26 13.74 -22.21
CA HIS A 371 -9.26 13.07 -23.04
C HIS A 371 -7.92 13.83 -23.10
N LYS A 372 -7.96 15.17 -23.11
CA LYS A 372 -6.75 16.01 -23.12
C LYS A 372 -5.85 15.75 -21.92
N ASP A 373 -6.42 15.34 -20.79
CA ASP A 373 -5.69 15.09 -19.54
C ASP A 373 -4.94 13.75 -19.59
N LEU A 374 -5.39 12.82 -20.45
CA LEU A 374 -4.81 11.50 -20.68
C LEU A 374 -3.75 11.49 -21.80
N ALA A 375 -3.75 12.51 -22.67
CA ALA A 375 -2.88 12.53 -23.85
C ALA A 375 -1.40 12.65 -23.45
N VAL A 376 -0.54 11.91 -24.14
CA VAL A 376 0.92 11.87 -23.94
C VAL A 376 1.63 11.68 -25.29
N PHE A 377 2.92 12.02 -25.34
CA PHE A 377 3.81 11.83 -26.50
C PHE A 377 3.25 12.39 -27.84
N PRO A 378 3.00 13.71 -27.95
CA PRO A 378 2.39 14.29 -29.15
C PRO A 378 3.18 14.02 -30.43
N GLU A 379 4.52 14.10 -30.39
CA GLU A 379 5.40 13.84 -31.54
C GLU A 379 5.34 12.38 -31.99
N ARG A 380 5.28 11.45 -31.02
CA ARG A 380 5.14 10.01 -31.29
C ARG A 380 3.81 9.72 -31.97
N CYS A 381 2.73 10.31 -31.48
CA CYS A 381 1.39 10.08 -32.00
C CYS A 381 1.13 10.73 -33.37
N LEU A 382 1.90 11.76 -33.74
CA LEU A 382 1.88 12.34 -35.08
C LEU A 382 2.76 11.59 -36.09
N ALA A 383 3.72 10.79 -35.62
CA ALA A 383 4.65 10.09 -36.50
C ALA A 383 3.94 9.03 -37.36
N ALA A 384 4.34 8.90 -38.62
CA ALA A 384 3.77 7.93 -39.57
C ALA A 384 3.82 6.48 -39.06
N ARG A 385 4.77 6.16 -38.17
CA ARG A 385 4.87 4.83 -37.54
C ARG A 385 3.72 4.47 -36.59
N CYS A 386 2.90 5.44 -36.19
CA CYS A 386 1.67 5.27 -35.44
C CYS A 386 0.41 5.57 -36.29
N ALA A 387 0.54 5.49 -37.62
CA ALA A 387 -0.62 5.54 -38.51
C ALA A 387 -1.55 4.32 -38.34
N ASP A 388 -1.00 3.19 -37.86
CA ASP A 388 -1.76 2.04 -37.40
C ASP A 388 -1.52 1.77 -35.91
N CYS A 389 -2.42 0.99 -35.30
CA CYS A 389 -2.39 0.69 -33.86
C CYS A 389 -1.65 -0.62 -33.53
N SER A 390 -0.79 -1.11 -34.44
CA SER A 390 -0.12 -2.40 -34.27
C SER A 390 0.99 -2.36 -33.21
N LYS A 391 1.69 -1.22 -33.10
CA LYS A 391 2.80 -1.05 -32.17
C LYS A 391 2.31 -0.66 -30.79
N LEU A 392 2.93 -1.24 -29.76
CA LEU A 392 2.62 -0.96 -28.36
C LEU A 392 2.69 0.53 -28.02
N GLU A 393 3.73 1.20 -28.50
CA GLU A 393 3.99 2.62 -28.24
C GLU A 393 2.89 3.56 -28.79
N CYS A 394 2.09 3.08 -29.75
CA CYS A 394 1.00 3.82 -30.37
C CYS A 394 -0.33 3.62 -29.63
N LYS A 395 -0.47 2.60 -28.77
CA LYS A 395 -1.73 2.30 -28.06
C LYS A 395 -2.15 3.39 -27.07
N LEU A 396 -1.23 4.28 -26.67
CA LEU A 396 -1.52 5.47 -25.84
C LEU A 396 -2.02 6.67 -26.67
N CYS A 397 -1.93 6.61 -28.00
CA CYS A 397 -2.42 7.67 -28.86
C CYS A 397 -3.95 7.62 -28.97
N LYS A 398 -4.59 8.80 -29.00
CA LYS A 398 -6.05 8.94 -29.07
C LYS A 398 -6.74 7.99 -30.07
N PRO A 399 -6.28 7.84 -31.33
CA PRO A 399 -6.95 6.99 -32.30
C PRO A 399 -6.88 5.49 -31.97
N CYS A 400 -5.90 5.09 -31.16
CA CYS A 400 -5.64 3.69 -30.79
C CYS A 400 -6.08 3.35 -29.36
N LEU A 401 -6.56 4.35 -28.61
CA LEU A 401 -6.92 4.19 -27.21
C LEU A 401 -8.24 3.43 -27.08
N THR A 402 -8.17 2.19 -26.58
CA THR A 402 -9.37 1.37 -26.31
C THR A 402 -10.14 1.91 -25.10
N ASP A 403 -11.45 1.64 -25.01
CA ASP A 403 -12.26 2.06 -23.86
C ASP A 403 -11.77 1.47 -22.53
N SER A 404 -11.28 0.22 -22.55
CA SER A 404 -10.68 -0.43 -21.39
C SER A 404 -9.43 0.32 -20.90
N LEU A 405 -8.50 0.62 -21.81
CA LEU A 405 -7.28 1.36 -21.49
C LEU A 405 -7.61 2.79 -21.06
N LYS A 406 -8.52 3.47 -21.75
CA LYS A 406 -9.02 4.80 -21.34
C LYS A 406 -9.53 4.80 -19.90
N SER A 407 -10.34 3.81 -19.52
CA SER A 407 -10.84 3.68 -18.15
C SER A 407 -9.72 3.44 -17.13
N VAL A 408 -8.69 2.69 -17.50
CA VAL A 408 -7.48 2.49 -16.68
C VAL A 408 -6.73 3.80 -16.48
N LEU A 409 -6.52 4.58 -17.54
CA LEU A 409 -5.81 5.86 -17.50
C LEU A 409 -6.58 6.94 -16.72
N VAL A 410 -7.91 6.99 -16.85
CA VAL A 410 -8.76 7.88 -16.03
C VAL A 410 -8.56 7.60 -14.55
N GLU A 411 -8.55 6.32 -14.14
CA GLU A 411 -8.33 6.00 -12.72
C GLU A 411 -6.89 6.31 -12.29
N ALA A 412 -5.89 6.06 -13.14
CA ALA A 412 -4.49 6.41 -12.81
C ALA A 412 -4.33 7.92 -12.61
N PHE A 413 -5.01 8.73 -13.45
CA PHE A 413 -5.03 10.18 -13.32
C PHE A 413 -5.69 10.63 -12.00
N ARG A 414 -6.84 10.05 -11.66
CA ARG A 414 -7.55 10.32 -10.40
C ARG A 414 -6.72 9.91 -9.18
N GLU A 415 -6.09 8.75 -9.19
CA GLU A 415 -5.19 8.34 -8.13
C GLU A 415 -4.02 9.31 -7.97
N HIS A 416 -3.38 9.70 -9.07
CA HIS A 416 -2.27 10.65 -9.03
C HIS A 416 -2.70 11.99 -8.41
N THR A 417 -3.82 12.55 -8.83
CA THR A 417 -4.34 13.82 -8.28
C THR A 417 -4.77 13.70 -6.81
N ARG A 418 -5.27 12.54 -6.38
CA ARG A 418 -5.71 12.28 -4.99
C ARG A 418 -4.60 11.75 -4.07
N ARG A 419 -3.42 11.43 -4.58
CA ARG A 419 -2.37 10.70 -3.84
C ARG A 419 -1.93 11.34 -2.52
N HIS A 420 -2.04 12.67 -2.41
CA HIS A 420 -1.67 13.43 -1.23
C HIS A 420 -0.25 13.07 -0.71
N LEU A 421 -0.10 12.49 0.49
CA LEU A 421 1.21 12.10 1.04
C LEU A 421 1.68 10.71 0.58
N CYS A 422 0.97 10.06 -0.34
CA CYS A 422 1.38 8.80 -0.94
C CYS A 422 2.29 9.04 -2.14
N ARG A 423 3.43 8.36 -2.15
CA ARG A 423 4.36 8.32 -3.28
C ARG A 423 4.17 7.04 -4.09
N ARG A 424 4.30 7.11 -5.41
CA ARG A 424 4.13 5.97 -6.30
C ARG A 424 5.36 5.05 -6.26
N ILE A 425 5.12 3.75 -6.15
CA ILE A 425 6.15 2.67 -6.15
C ILE A 425 6.10 1.91 -7.46
N VAL A 426 4.89 1.61 -7.96
CA VAL A 426 4.64 1.00 -9.27
C VAL A 426 3.57 1.80 -10.01
N PRO A 427 3.84 2.29 -11.23
CA PRO A 427 5.18 2.47 -11.82
C PRO A 427 6.06 3.40 -10.97
N PRO A 428 7.39 3.25 -10.97
CA PRO A 428 8.25 4.12 -10.16
C PRO A 428 8.13 5.61 -10.56
N SER A 429 8.46 6.49 -9.62
CA SER A 429 8.85 7.86 -9.96
C SER A 429 10.13 7.84 -10.77
N LEU A 430 10.24 8.73 -11.76
CA LEU A 430 11.37 8.74 -12.69
C LEU A 430 12.54 9.54 -12.12
N LEU A 431 13.73 8.96 -12.14
CA LEU A 431 14.98 9.66 -11.92
C LEU A 431 15.30 10.56 -13.13
N PRO A 432 16.08 11.64 -12.97
CA PRO A 432 16.41 12.56 -14.07
C PRO A 432 16.90 11.86 -15.35
N GLU A 433 17.77 10.86 -15.22
CA GLU A 433 18.30 10.08 -16.34
C GLU A 433 17.22 9.24 -17.05
N GLU A 434 16.26 8.71 -16.29
CA GLU A 434 15.14 7.90 -16.80
C GLU A 434 14.08 8.76 -17.49
N ILE A 435 14.00 10.06 -17.16
CA ILE A 435 13.11 10.99 -17.87
C ILE A 435 13.57 11.14 -19.32
N GLU A 436 14.88 11.24 -19.56
CA GLU A 436 15.45 11.40 -20.90
C GLU A 436 15.39 10.10 -21.71
N HIS A 437 15.80 8.98 -21.11
CA HIS A 437 16.02 7.72 -21.82
C HIS A 437 14.83 6.74 -21.73
N GLY A 438 13.86 7.01 -20.85
CA GLY A 438 12.80 6.08 -20.49
C GLY A 438 13.27 5.01 -19.50
N VAL A 439 12.31 4.25 -18.97
CA VAL A 439 12.57 3.13 -18.05
C VAL A 439 12.62 1.83 -18.84
N ASN A 440 13.53 0.92 -18.47
CA ASN A 440 13.46 -0.45 -18.99
C ASN A 440 12.19 -1.14 -18.45
N VAL A 441 11.27 -1.43 -19.37
CA VAL A 441 9.98 -2.09 -19.07
C VAL A 441 9.96 -3.56 -19.55
N GLU A 442 11.11 -4.10 -19.94
CA GLU A 442 11.23 -5.49 -20.37
C GLU A 442 10.85 -6.44 -19.23
N GLY A 443 10.15 -7.52 -19.56
CA GLY A 443 9.63 -8.49 -18.59
C GLY A 443 8.33 -8.08 -17.89
N LEU A 444 7.84 -6.84 -18.08
CA LEU A 444 6.51 -6.44 -17.62
C LEU A 444 5.41 -6.90 -18.58
N THR A 445 4.20 -7.10 -18.06
CA THR A 445 3.00 -7.34 -18.89
C THR A 445 2.73 -6.14 -19.79
N GLU A 446 2.08 -6.37 -20.92
CA GLU A 446 1.78 -5.30 -21.90
C GLU A 446 1.08 -4.09 -21.26
N ILE A 447 0.10 -4.35 -20.37
CA ILE A 447 -0.65 -3.28 -19.69
C ILE A 447 0.22 -2.49 -18.70
N ASN A 448 1.20 -3.13 -18.06
CA ASN A 448 2.16 -2.45 -17.19
C ASN A 448 3.17 -1.64 -18.00
N GLN A 449 3.63 -2.15 -19.14
CA GLN A 449 4.49 -1.38 -20.05
C GLN A 449 3.77 -0.10 -20.50
N LEU A 450 2.49 -0.20 -20.88
CA LEU A 450 1.66 0.97 -21.23
C LEU A 450 1.48 1.93 -20.06
N MET A 451 1.27 1.41 -18.84
CA MET A 451 1.13 2.25 -17.65
C MET A 451 2.43 3.00 -17.31
N HIS A 452 3.58 2.33 -17.41
CA HIS A 452 4.91 2.94 -17.25
C HIS A 452 5.14 4.03 -18.30
N GLN A 453 4.89 3.72 -19.58
CA GLN A 453 5.02 4.69 -20.67
C GLN A 453 4.07 5.88 -20.49
N TRP A 454 2.84 5.65 -20.03
CA TRP A 454 1.91 6.74 -19.80
C TRP A 454 2.40 7.69 -18.71
N PHE A 455 2.84 7.18 -17.56
CA PHE A 455 3.42 8.02 -16.51
C PHE A 455 4.71 8.74 -16.96
N HIS A 456 5.54 8.10 -17.78
CA HIS A 456 6.70 8.76 -18.41
C HIS A 456 6.27 9.92 -19.30
N GLY A 457 5.29 9.70 -20.18
CA GLY A 457 4.74 10.75 -21.01
C GLY A 457 4.12 11.88 -20.20
N LYS A 458 3.46 11.59 -19.07
CA LYS A 458 2.95 12.62 -18.15
C LYS A 458 4.08 13.41 -17.48
N CYS A 459 5.13 12.73 -17.01
CA CYS A 459 6.31 13.36 -16.39
C CYS A 459 7.07 14.27 -17.37
N LEU A 460 7.17 13.90 -18.66
CA LEU A 460 7.73 14.77 -19.71
C LEU A 460 6.92 16.05 -19.95
N LEU A 461 5.59 15.97 -19.79
CA LEU A 461 4.71 17.13 -19.93
C LEU A 461 4.71 18.01 -18.68
N GLU A 462 4.78 17.41 -17.49
CA GLU A 462 4.74 18.11 -16.21
C GLU A 462 5.53 17.33 -15.15
N SER A 463 6.56 17.97 -14.59
CA SER A 463 7.51 17.32 -13.67
C SER A 463 6.88 16.85 -12.35
N SER A 464 5.68 17.32 -12.00
CA SER A 464 4.94 16.87 -10.81
C SER A 464 4.42 15.42 -10.94
N TRP A 465 4.46 14.85 -12.14
CA TRP A 465 4.08 13.47 -12.44
C TRP A 465 5.22 12.47 -12.28
N CYS A 466 6.45 12.98 -12.24
CA CYS A 466 7.62 12.32 -11.70
C CYS A 466 7.44 12.28 -10.16
#